data_AF-A0A1J3IUI6-F1
#
_entry.id   AF-A0A1J3IUI6-F1
#
_cell.length_a   1.000
_cell.length_b   1.000
_cell.length_c   1.000
_cell.angle_alpha   90.00
_cell.angle_beta   90.00
_cell.angle_gamma   90.00
#
_symmetry.space_group_name_H-M   'P 1'
#
loop_
_entity.id
_entity.type
_entity.pdbx_description
1 polymer ?
#
loop_
_entity_poly.entity_id
_entity_poly.type
_entity_poly.pdbx_seq_one_letter_code
_entity_poly.pdbx_strand_id
1 'polypeptide(L)'
;CGRNKKLASSLEAVEWKIPVKVRGFETQMEKWMGACDCIITKAGPGTIAESLIRSLPIILNDYIPGQEKGNVPYVVENGAGVFTRSPKETARIVGEWFSSKTDELEQTSENARKLAQPEAVFDIVKDIDELSEERRHLAKVSYTLTSSFASLV
;
A
#
# COMPACT_ATOMS: atom_id res chain seq x y z
N CYS A 1 3.97 14.80 -5.53
CA CYS A 1 5.13 15.38 -4.78
C CYS A 1 4.95 15.40 -3.26
N GLY A 2 3.77 15.06 -2.72
CA GLY A 2 3.55 15.06 -1.27
C GLY A 2 3.83 16.44 -0.68
N ARG A 3 4.57 16.48 0.44
CA ARG A 3 4.94 17.75 1.08
C ARG A 3 6.18 18.43 0.48
N ASN A 4 6.83 17.82 -0.52
CA ASN A 4 8.02 18.39 -1.14
C ASN A 4 7.65 19.49 -2.15
N LYS A 5 7.39 20.70 -1.63
CA LYS A 5 7.02 21.87 -2.44
C LYS A 5 8.11 22.28 -3.43
N LYS A 6 9.38 22.17 -3.03
CA LYS A 6 10.52 22.50 -3.91
C LYS A 6 10.52 21.62 -5.16
N LEU A 7 10.36 20.31 -5.00
CA LEU A 7 10.27 19.39 -6.12
C LEU A 7 9.04 19.68 -7.00
N ALA A 8 7.88 19.96 -6.41
CA ALA A 8 6.68 20.29 -7.17
C ALA A 8 6.91 21.49 -8.10
N SER A 9 7.41 22.61 -7.54
CA SER A 9 7.70 23.81 -8.33
C SER A 9 8.76 23.58 -9.41
N SER A 10 9.79 22.78 -9.13
CA SER A 10 10.80 22.43 -10.13
C SER A 10 10.23 21.61 -11.28
N LEU A 11 9.28 20.69 -11.03
CA LEU A 11 8.67 19.87 -12.09
C LEU A 11 7.60 20.64 -12.88
N GLU A 12 6.88 21.56 -12.24
CA GLU A 12 5.89 22.44 -12.88
C GLU A 12 6.53 23.43 -13.87
N ALA A 13 7.77 23.83 -13.62
CA ALA A 13 8.52 24.74 -14.49
C ALA A 13 9.10 24.07 -15.75
N VAL A 14 9.03 22.74 -15.86
CA VAL A 14 9.57 21.99 -17.01
C VAL A 14 8.54 21.92 -18.13
N GLU A 15 8.97 22.20 -19.36
CA GLU A 15 8.19 21.92 -20.56
C GLU A 15 8.32 20.43 -20.93
N TRP A 16 7.27 19.66 -20.67
CA TRP A 16 7.25 18.22 -20.90
C TRP A 16 6.83 17.89 -22.34
N LYS A 17 7.49 16.90 -22.94
CA LYS A 17 7.14 16.39 -24.28
C LYS A 17 5.87 15.51 -24.29
N ILE A 18 5.41 15.11 -23.11
CA ILE A 18 4.23 14.28 -22.88
C ILE A 18 3.35 14.95 -21.82
N PRO A 19 2.05 14.61 -21.73
CA PRO A 19 1.21 15.12 -20.66
C PRO A 19 1.75 14.72 -19.28
N VAL A 20 2.11 15.71 -18.46
CA VAL A 20 2.56 15.50 -17.07
C VAL A 20 1.71 16.35 -16.14
N LYS A 21 1.16 15.71 -15.10
CA LYS A 21 0.37 16.38 -14.06
C LYS A 21 1.11 16.36 -12.74
N VAL A 22 1.64 17.51 -12.34
CA VAL A 22 2.32 17.67 -11.05
C VAL A 22 1.29 17.96 -9.97
N ARG A 23 1.42 17.27 -8.83
CA ARG A 23 0.52 17.39 -7.67
C ARG A 23 1.34 17.51 -6.39
N GLY A 24 0.85 18.31 -5.44
CA GLY A 24 1.40 18.44 -4.09
C GLY A 24 1.01 17.29 -3.18
N PHE A 25 0.52 17.62 -1.99
CA PHE A 25 -0.11 16.69 -1.07
C PHE A 25 -1.55 16.42 -1.54
N GLU A 26 -1.98 15.17 -1.46
CA GLU A 26 -3.26 14.72 -1.99
C GLU A 26 -3.98 13.86 -0.97
N THR A 27 -5.29 14.04 -0.87
CA THR A 27 -6.13 13.36 0.13
C THR A 27 -7.03 12.30 -0.49
N GLN A 28 -7.18 12.30 -1.81
CA GLN A 28 -7.98 11.32 -2.54
C GLN A 28 -7.06 10.41 -3.39
N MET A 29 -6.14 9.70 -2.72
CA MET A 29 -5.13 8.87 -3.39
C MET A 29 -5.78 7.77 -4.24
N GLU A 30 -6.93 7.25 -3.84
CA GLU A 30 -7.72 6.24 -4.54
C GLU A 30 -8.13 6.69 -5.95
N LYS A 31 -8.46 7.98 -6.13
CA LYS A 31 -8.83 8.54 -7.44
C LYS A 31 -7.62 8.67 -8.35
N TRP A 32 -6.48 9.07 -7.80
CA TRP A 32 -5.25 9.24 -8.58
C TRP A 32 -4.63 7.91 -8.96
N MET A 33 -4.53 6.98 -8.03
CA MET A 33 -4.12 5.61 -8.34
C MET A 33 -5.09 4.97 -9.33
N GLY A 34 -6.38 5.24 -9.20
CA GLY A 34 -7.40 4.75 -10.13
C GLY A 34 -7.35 5.30 -11.55
N ALA A 35 -6.61 6.37 -11.79
CA ALA A 35 -6.42 6.97 -13.10
C ALA A 35 -5.07 6.61 -13.74
N CYS A 36 -4.31 5.70 -13.11
CA CYS A 36 -3.00 5.24 -13.56
C CYS A 36 -3.04 3.75 -13.87
N ASP A 37 -2.10 3.29 -14.69
CA ASP A 37 -1.95 1.88 -15.06
C ASP A 37 -0.73 1.19 -14.41
N CYS A 38 0.17 1.98 -13.81
CA CYS A 38 1.26 1.50 -12.95
C CYS A 38 1.71 2.60 -11.98
N ILE A 39 2.56 2.25 -11.00
CA ILE A 39 3.09 3.20 -10.02
C ILE A 39 4.59 3.03 -9.80
N ILE A 40 5.29 4.16 -9.66
CA ILE A 40 6.70 4.21 -9.25
C ILE A 40 6.76 4.80 -7.84
N THR A 41 7.33 4.07 -6.89
CA THR A 41 7.37 4.50 -5.48
C THR A 41 8.51 3.85 -4.72
N LYS A 42 8.87 4.39 -3.55
CA LYS A 42 9.67 3.66 -2.57
C LYS A 42 8.87 2.52 -1.95
N ALA A 43 9.53 1.57 -1.31
CA ALA A 43 8.93 0.38 -0.69
C ALA A 43 8.18 0.68 0.64
N GLY A 44 7.42 1.77 0.68
CA GLY A 44 6.55 2.11 1.81
C GLY A 44 5.35 1.17 1.88
N PRO A 45 5.08 0.53 3.03
CA PRO A 45 4.08 -0.54 3.13
C PRO A 45 2.66 -0.06 2.82
N GLY A 46 2.28 1.15 3.27
CA GLY A 46 0.96 1.72 2.98
C GLY A 46 0.72 1.91 1.49
N THR A 47 1.66 2.55 0.79
CA THR A 47 1.56 2.76 -0.67
C THR A 47 1.58 1.44 -1.43
N ILE A 48 2.35 0.44 -0.98
CA ILE A 48 2.30 -0.91 -1.56
C ILE A 48 0.88 -1.48 -1.42
N ALA A 49 0.32 -1.52 -0.21
CA ALA A 49 -1.01 -2.06 0.02
C ALA A 49 -2.09 -1.34 -0.80
N GLU A 50 -2.06 -0.01 -0.85
CA GLU A 50 -2.97 0.81 -1.67
C GLU A 50 -2.84 0.48 -3.16
N SER A 51 -1.60 0.31 -3.65
CA SER A 51 -1.34 -0.03 -5.05
C SER A 51 -1.87 -1.42 -5.42
N LEU A 52 -1.69 -2.39 -4.52
CA LEU A 52 -2.25 -3.74 -4.70
C LEU A 52 -3.78 -3.72 -4.76
N ILE A 53 -4.43 -2.97 -3.86
CA ILE A 53 -5.90 -2.78 -3.87
C ILE A 53 -6.37 -2.16 -5.19
N ARG A 54 -5.61 -1.21 -5.74
CA ARG A 54 -5.88 -0.59 -7.05
C ARG A 54 -5.39 -1.42 -8.24
N SER A 55 -4.86 -2.62 -8.00
CA SER A 55 -4.30 -3.53 -9.02
C SER A 55 -3.22 -2.88 -9.88
N LEU A 56 -2.38 -2.03 -9.29
CA LEU A 56 -1.30 -1.33 -9.98
C LEU A 56 0.01 -2.13 -9.91
N PRO A 57 0.60 -2.51 -11.05
CA PRO A 57 1.99 -2.94 -11.15
C PRO A 57 2.93 -1.92 -10.51
N ILE A 58 3.80 -2.40 -9.62
CA ILE A 58 4.65 -1.54 -8.78
C ILE A 58 6.10 -1.55 -9.27
N ILE A 59 6.66 -0.38 -9.54
CA ILE A 59 8.11 -0.21 -9.73
C ILE A 59 8.69 0.41 -8.46
N LEU A 60 9.34 -0.41 -7.65
CA LEU A 60 10.00 0.02 -6.44
C LEU A 60 11.34 0.69 -6.78
N ASN A 61 11.46 2.00 -6.50
CA ASN A 61 12.65 2.78 -6.84
C ASN A 61 13.61 3.03 -5.68
N ASP A 62 13.15 2.82 -4.44
CA ASP A 62 13.98 2.94 -3.25
C ASP A 62 13.33 2.25 -2.04
N TYR A 63 14.00 2.26 -0.90
CA TYR A 63 13.48 1.85 0.40
C TYR A 63 14.28 2.51 1.52
N ILE A 64 13.66 2.72 2.68
CA ILE A 64 14.36 3.14 3.90
C ILE A 64 15.10 1.93 4.50
N PRO A 65 16.45 1.95 4.61
CA PRO A 65 17.22 0.85 5.19
C PRO A 65 16.77 0.52 6.63
N GLY A 66 16.69 -0.77 6.94
CA GLY A 66 16.26 -1.27 8.26
C GLY A 66 14.74 -1.31 8.47
N GLN A 67 13.96 -0.48 7.77
CA GLN A 67 12.50 -0.45 7.91
C GLN A 67 11.77 -1.09 6.72
N GLU A 68 12.11 -0.68 5.49
CA GLU A 68 11.31 -0.99 4.29
C GLU A 68 11.97 -2.04 3.39
N LYS A 69 13.22 -2.44 3.68
CA LYS A 69 13.97 -3.40 2.84
C LYS A 69 13.23 -4.73 2.66
N GLY A 70 12.53 -5.18 3.71
CA GLY A 70 11.75 -6.43 3.68
C GLY A 70 10.51 -6.38 2.77
N ASN A 71 10.05 -5.19 2.38
CA ASN A 71 8.88 -5.04 1.52
C ASN A 71 9.21 -5.25 0.03
N VAL A 72 10.49 -5.13 -0.34
CA VAL A 72 10.95 -5.36 -1.73
C VAL A 72 10.69 -6.80 -2.17
N PRO A 73 11.17 -7.85 -1.47
CA PRO A 73 10.89 -9.23 -1.88
C PRO A 73 9.40 -9.54 -1.88
N TYR A 74 8.60 -8.98 -0.96
CA TYR A 74 7.15 -9.16 -0.96
C TYR A 74 6.50 -8.76 -2.29
N VAL A 75 6.91 -7.64 -2.89
CA VAL A 75 6.37 -7.20 -4.19
C VAL A 75 6.96 -8.03 -5.35
N VAL A 76 8.28 -8.23 -5.35
CA VAL A 76 8.98 -8.84 -6.49
C VAL A 76 8.74 -10.34 -6.59
N GLU A 77 8.81 -11.07 -5.48
CA GLU A 77 8.67 -12.54 -5.46
C GLU A 77 7.23 -12.99 -5.73
N ASN A 78 6.24 -12.15 -5.40
CA ASN A 78 4.84 -12.40 -5.77
C ASN A 78 4.48 -11.90 -7.18
N GLY A 79 5.45 -11.37 -7.94
CA GLY A 79 5.23 -10.91 -9.32
C GLY A 79 4.25 -9.74 -9.43
N ALA A 80 4.11 -8.92 -8.38
CA ALA A 80 3.28 -7.72 -8.37
C ALA A 80 4.05 -6.46 -8.78
N GLY A 81 5.35 -6.61 -9.09
CA GLY A 81 6.20 -5.51 -9.46
C GLY A 81 7.67 -5.87 -9.59
N VAL A 82 8.48 -4.84 -9.79
CA VAL A 82 9.94 -4.94 -9.98
C VAL A 82 10.67 -3.93 -9.09
N PHE A 83 11.96 -4.14 -8.87
CA PHE A 83 12.81 -3.21 -8.13
C PHE A 83 13.94 -2.69 -9.01
N THR A 84 14.07 -1.37 -9.11
CA THR A 84 15.20 -0.73 -9.78
C THR A 84 15.46 0.66 -9.24
N ARG A 85 16.72 0.96 -8.89
CA ARG A 85 17.15 2.31 -8.47
C ARG A 85 17.50 3.22 -9.64
N SER A 86 17.52 2.70 -10.87
CA SER A 86 17.94 3.44 -12.05
C SER A 86 16.74 4.14 -12.70
N PRO A 87 16.75 5.49 -12.82
CA PRO A 87 15.69 6.22 -13.54
C PRO A 87 15.59 5.82 -15.02
N LYS A 88 16.72 5.51 -15.67
CA LYS A 88 16.74 5.06 -17.07
C LYS A 88 16.06 3.70 -17.22
N GLU A 89 16.33 2.79 -16.29
CA GLU A 89 15.73 1.47 -16.28
C GLU A 89 14.23 1.52 -15.97
N THR A 90 13.85 2.39 -15.02
CA THR A 90 12.43 2.67 -14.73
C THR A 90 11.70 3.13 -15.99
N ALA A 91 12.26 4.10 -16.72
CA ALA A 91 11.66 4.60 -17.96
C ALA A 91 11.59 3.52 -19.06
N ARG A 92 12.60 2.64 -19.16
CA ARG A 92 12.61 1.50 -20.09
C ARG A 92 11.47 0.53 -19.77
N ILE A 93 11.31 0.14 -18.50
CA ILE A 93 10.27 -0.80 -18.06
C ILE A 93 8.87 -0.24 -18.35
N VAL A 94 8.61 1.02 -17.98
CA VAL A 94 7.33 1.69 -18.27
C VAL A 94 7.08 1.75 -19.79
N GLY A 95 8.11 2.08 -20.57
CA GLY A 95 8.01 2.10 -22.03
C GLY A 95 7.66 0.75 -22.62
N GLU A 96 8.27 -0.33 -22.13
CA GLU A 96 7.98 -1.71 -22.58
C GLU A 96 6.57 -2.16 -22.18
N TRP A 97 6.17 -1.95 -20.92
CA TRP A 97 4.83 -2.30 -20.44
C TRP A 97 3.71 -1.64 -21.26
N PHE A 98 3.93 -0.41 -21.74
CA PHE A 98 2.96 0.31 -22.58
C PHE A 98 3.21 0.19 -24.09
N SER A 99 4.07 -0.72 -24.54
CA SER A 99 4.30 -0.93 -25.98
C SER A 99 4.46 -2.40 -26.38
N SER A 100 5.52 -3.06 -25.94
CA SER A 100 5.92 -4.39 -26.41
C SER A 100 5.65 -5.52 -25.41
N LYS A 101 5.35 -5.19 -24.16
CA LYS A 101 5.15 -6.12 -23.04
C LYS A 101 3.84 -5.85 -22.28
N THR A 102 2.78 -5.57 -23.03
CA THR A 102 1.44 -5.34 -22.46
C THR A 102 0.94 -6.55 -21.66
N ASP A 103 1.23 -7.77 -22.12
CA ASP A 103 0.85 -9.00 -21.42
C ASP A 103 1.56 -9.13 -20.06
N GLU A 104 2.81 -8.65 -19.95
CA GLU A 104 3.55 -8.63 -18.67
C GLU A 104 2.90 -7.64 -17.70
N LEU A 105 2.47 -6.48 -18.19
CA LEU A 105 1.76 -5.47 -17.40
C LEU A 105 0.44 -6.02 -16.87
N GLU A 106 -0.38 -6.62 -17.73
CA GLU A 106 -1.65 -7.24 -17.36
C GLU A 106 -1.44 -8.35 -16.33
N GLN A 107 -0.49 -9.26 -16.57
CA GLN A 107 -0.19 -10.33 -15.62
C GLN A 107 0.28 -9.81 -14.27
N THR A 108 1.09 -8.75 -14.26
CA THR A 108 1.57 -8.11 -13.03
C THR A 108 0.42 -7.43 -12.27
N SER A 109 -0.53 -6.81 -12.99
CA SER A 109 -1.73 -6.20 -12.41
C SER A 109 -2.63 -7.25 -11.78
N GLU A 110 -2.81 -8.38 -12.45
CA GLU A 110 -3.55 -9.53 -11.93
C GLU A 110 -2.91 -10.13 -10.66
N ASN A 111 -1.59 -10.22 -10.61
CA ASN A 111 -0.88 -10.64 -9.41
C ASN A 111 -1.07 -9.62 -8.27
N ALA A 112 -0.98 -8.32 -8.56
CA ALA A 112 -1.25 -7.28 -7.59
C ALA A 112 -2.66 -7.41 -6.99
N ARG A 113 -3.67 -7.65 -7.84
CA ARG A 113 -5.06 -7.87 -7.43
C ARG A 113 -5.23 -9.06 -6.50
N LYS A 114 -4.54 -10.18 -6.76
CA LYS A 114 -4.61 -11.40 -5.92
C LYS A 114 -4.05 -11.18 -4.51
N LEU A 115 -3.10 -10.26 -4.35
CA LEU A 115 -2.50 -9.92 -3.05
C LEU A 115 -3.30 -8.86 -2.28
N ALA A 116 -4.27 -8.21 -2.92
CA ALA A 116 -5.03 -7.14 -2.30
C ALA A 116 -5.81 -7.62 -1.06
N GLN A 117 -5.82 -6.79 -0.02
CA GLN A 117 -6.59 -7.00 1.21
C GLN A 117 -7.41 -5.74 1.51
N PRO A 118 -8.45 -5.42 0.72
CA PRO A 118 -9.20 -4.17 0.85
C PRO A 118 -9.94 -4.04 2.18
N GLU A 119 -10.36 -5.16 2.78
CA GLU A 119 -11.11 -5.18 4.05
C GLU A 119 -10.22 -5.28 5.29
N ALA A 120 -8.89 -5.30 5.14
CA ALA A 120 -7.96 -5.59 6.24
C ALA A 120 -8.19 -4.74 7.49
N VAL A 121 -8.46 -3.43 7.34
CA VAL A 121 -8.70 -2.55 8.49
C VAL A 121 -10.01 -2.91 9.21
N PHE A 122 -11.05 -3.29 8.49
CA PHE A 122 -12.33 -3.67 9.07
C PHE A 122 -12.23 -5.03 9.76
N ASP A 123 -11.55 -5.99 9.13
CA ASP A 123 -11.29 -7.31 9.71
C ASP A 123 -10.50 -7.20 11.01
N ILE A 124 -9.44 -6.38 11.04
CA ILE A 124 -8.64 -6.13 12.25
C ILE A 124 -9.48 -5.49 13.36
N VAL A 125 -10.27 -4.46 13.04
CA VAL A 125 -11.09 -3.77 14.05
C VAL A 125 -12.16 -4.71 14.60
N LYS A 126 -12.77 -5.53 13.75
CA LYS A 126 -13.75 -6.54 14.16
C LYS A 126 -13.14 -7.57 15.10
N ASP A 127 -11.97 -8.11 14.77
CA ASP A 127 -11.25 -9.07 15.62
C ASP A 127 -10.91 -8.48 17.00
N ILE A 128 -10.44 -7.22 17.03
CA ILE A 128 -10.16 -6.50 18.28
C ILE A 128 -11.43 -6.30 19.13
N ASP A 129 -12.56 -5.97 18.49
CA ASP A 129 -13.84 -5.76 19.19
C ASP A 129 -14.36 -7.08 19.79
N GLU A 130 -14.31 -8.17 19.03
CA GLU A 130 -14.70 -9.51 19.49
C GLU A 130 -13.85 -9.95 20.69
N LEU A 131 -12.52 -9.78 20.62
CA LEU A 131 -11.61 -10.07 21.73
C LEU A 131 -11.87 -9.19 22.98
N SER A 132 -12.32 -7.96 22.78
CA SER A 132 -12.68 -7.04 23.87
C SER A 132 -13.94 -7.49 24.61
N GLU A 133 -14.95 -7.99 23.90
CA GLU A 133 -16.19 -8.51 24.49
C GLU A 133 -15.95 -9.80 25.28
N GLU A 134 -15.15 -10.74 24.76
CA GLU A 134 -14.80 -11.98 25.46
C GLU A 134 -14.11 -11.70 26.81
N ARG A 135 -13.14 -10.78 26.82
CA ARG A 135 -12.46 -10.37 28.07
C ARG A 135 -13.41 -9.73 29.06
N ARG A 136 -14.36 -8.90 28.60
CA ARG A 136 -15.39 -8.31 29.47
C ARG A 136 -16.31 -9.37 30.06
N HIS A 137 -16.67 -10.40 29.30
CA HIS A 137 -17.48 -11.50 29.83
C HIS A 137 -16.73 -12.30 30.90
N LEU A 138 -15.46 -12.65 30.67
CA LEU A 138 -14.61 -13.34 31.64
C LEU A 138 -14.41 -12.53 32.93
N ALA A 139 -14.18 -11.22 32.81
CA ALA A 139 -14.06 -10.33 33.97
C ALA A 139 -15.37 -10.25 34.79
N LYS A 140 -16.53 -10.21 34.12
CA LYS A 140 -17.85 -10.24 34.79
C LYS A 140 -18.09 -11.56 35.52
N VAL A 141 -17.78 -12.70 34.89
CA VAL A 141 -17.93 -14.04 35.53
C VAL A 141 -17.05 -14.16 36.77
N SER A 142 -15.80 -13.71 36.71
CA SER A 142 -14.89 -13.71 37.86
C SER A 142 -15.38 -12.83 39.00
N TYR A 143 -15.97 -11.66 38.69
CA TYR A 143 -16.58 -10.77 39.70
C TYR A 143 -17.84 -11.39 40.36
N THR A 144 -18.69 -12.05 39.58
CA THR A 144 -19.88 -12.74 40.13
C THR A 144 -19.48 -13.88 41.06
N LEU A 145 -18.49 -14.71 40.67
CA LEU A 145 -18.00 -15.80 41.49
C LEU A 145 -17.39 -15.31 42.80
N THR A 146 -16.66 -14.19 42.80
CA THR A 146 -16.05 -13.62 44.01
C THR A 146 -17.04 -12.90 44.92
N SER A 147 -18.07 -12.24 44.38
CA SER A 147 -19.10 -11.57 45.21
C SER A 147 -20.07 -12.57 45.88
N SER A 148 -20.32 -13.74 45.27
CA SER A 148 -21.19 -14.77 45.84
C SER A 148 -20.60 -15.41 47.11
N PHE A 149 -19.28 -15.36 47.33
CA PHE A 149 -18.64 -15.82 48.57
C PHE A 149 -18.62 -14.74 49.68
N ALA A 150 -18.75 -13.46 49.34
CA ALA A 150 -18.77 -12.36 50.32
C ALA A 150 -20.13 -12.19 51.03
N SER A 151 -21.18 -12.85 50.54
CA SER A 151 -22.55 -12.76 51.09
C SER A 151 -22.88 -13.89 52.10
N LEU A 152 -21.90 -14.72 52.45
CA LEU A 152 -22.04 -15.92 53.30
C LEU A 152 -21.31 -15.81 54.65
N VAL A 153 -20.94 -14.59 55.06
CA VAL A 153 -20.39 -14.27 56.39
C VAL A 153 -21.29 -13.26 57.08
#